data_AF-A0A972S7N8-F1
#
_entry.id   AF-A0A972S7N8-F1
#
_cell.length_a   1.000
_cell.length_b   1.000
_cell.length_c   1.000
_cell.angle_alpha   90.00
_cell.angle_beta   90.00
_cell.angle_gamma   90.00
#
_symmetry.space_group_name_H-M   'P 1'
#
loop_
_entity.id
_entity.type
_entity.pdbx_description
1 polymer ?
#
loop_
_entity_poly.entity_id
_entity_poly.type
_entity_poly.pdbx_seq_one_letter_code
_entity_poly.pdbx_strand_id
1 'polypeptide(L)'
;MNDEKAKFTWHYYVMALGALGAMLAATLGASGGIVSGLALAIISHPRIPFKTLTRVFFMVLFMILYVFAFPEPEVVRALMAENQ
;
A
#
# COMPACT_ATOMS: atom_id res chain seq x y z
N MET A 1 18.62 -29.78 1.82
CA MET A 1 17.93 -28.48 1.72
C MET A 1 18.63 -27.53 2.66
N ASN A 2 19.43 -26.60 2.11
CA ASN A 2 20.00 -25.53 2.90
C ASN A 2 18.91 -24.46 2.99
N ASP A 3 17.97 -24.64 3.92
CA ASP A 3 16.87 -23.72 4.15
C ASP A 3 17.43 -22.46 4.82
N GLU A 4 18.03 -21.58 4.02
CA GLU A 4 18.21 -20.19 4.39
C GLU A 4 16.80 -19.62 4.63
N LYS A 5 16.34 -19.69 5.90
CA LYS A 5 15.11 -19.05 6.34
C LYS A 5 15.10 -17.65 5.75
N ALA A 6 14.12 -17.37 4.87
CA ALA A 6 13.91 -16.04 4.33
C ALA A 6 13.87 -15.08 5.53
N LYS A 7 14.92 -14.25 5.68
CA LYS A 7 15.00 -13.32 6.79
C LYS A 7 13.86 -12.33 6.57
N PHE A 8 12.79 -12.48 7.34
CA PHE A 8 11.66 -11.56 7.37
C PHE A 8 12.17 -10.21 7.90
N THR A 9 12.69 -9.39 6.99
CA THR A 9 13.07 -8.01 7.25
C THR A 9 11.84 -7.11 7.28
N TRP A 10 11.97 -5.93 7.89
CA TRP A 10 10.93 -4.89 7.93
C TRP A 10 10.28 -4.61 6.55
N HIS A 11 11.07 -4.68 5.48
CA HIS A 11 10.63 -4.53 4.09
C HIS A 11 9.43 -5.40 3.73
N TYR A 12 9.39 -6.66 4.19
CA TYR A 12 8.28 -7.56 3.89
C TYR A 12 6.99 -7.16 4.60
N TYR A 13 7.08 -6.57 5.80
CA TYR A 13 5.92 -6.06 6.52
C TYR A 13 5.34 -4.83 5.82
N VAL A 14 6.19 -3.89 5.39
CA VAL A 14 5.71 -2.71 4.64
C VAL A 14 5.15 -3.12 3.27
N MET A 15 5.76 -4.12 2.63
CA MET A 15 5.25 -4.68 1.38
C MET A 15 3.84 -5.28 1.57
N ALA A 16 3.65 -6.09 2.62
CA ALA A 16 2.35 -6.66 2.96
C ALA A 16 1.32 -5.56 3.29
N LEU A 17 1.72 -4.52 4.01
CA LEU A 17 0.87 -3.36 4.29
C LEU A 17 0.41 -2.65 3.01
N GLY A 18 1.33 -2.41 2.07
CA GLY A 18 1.00 -1.81 0.79
C GLY A 18 0.02 -2.68 -0.02
N ALA A 19 0.25 -4.00 -0.04
CA ALA A 19 -0.62 -4.94 -0.75
C ALA A 19 -2.03 -4.99 -0.12
N LEU A 20 -2.12 -5.10 1.21
CA LEU A 20 -3.40 -5.08 1.93
C LEU A 20 -4.12 -3.73 1.75
N GLY A 21 -3.38 -2.63 1.76
CA GLY A 21 -3.92 -1.30 1.48
C GLY A 21 -4.50 -1.20 0.07
N ALA A 22 -3.78 -1.69 -0.94
CA ALA A 22 -4.28 -1.72 -2.31
C ALA A 22 -5.57 -2.56 -2.43
N MET A 23 -5.66 -3.69 -1.75
CA MET A 23 -6.87 -4.52 -1.71
C MET A 23 -8.03 -3.77 -1.03
N LEU A 24 -7.78 -3.08 0.08
CA LEU A 24 -8.80 -2.29 0.77
C LEU A 24 -9.32 -1.15 -0.11
N ALA A 25 -8.42 -0.40 -0.75
CA ALA A 25 -8.80 0.63 -1.71
C ALA A 25 -9.58 0.07 -2.90
N ALA A 26 -9.26 -1.15 -3.35
CA ALA A 26 -9.99 -1.82 -4.42
C ALA A 26 -11.45 -2.13 -4.04
N THR A 27 -11.73 -2.47 -2.78
CA THR A 27 -13.11 -2.71 -2.32
C THR A 27 -13.99 -1.45 -2.39
N LEU A 28 -13.38 -0.27 -2.34
CA LEU A 28 -14.06 1.03 -2.44
C LEU A 28 -14.00 1.63 -3.86
N GLY A 29 -13.39 0.94 -4.83
CA GLY A 29 -13.18 1.48 -6.19
C GLY A 29 -12.24 2.69 -6.23
N ALA A 30 -11.47 2.95 -5.16
CA ALA A 30 -10.61 4.12 -5.04
C ALA A 30 -9.30 3.93 -5.81
N SER A 31 -9.32 4.21 -7.11
CA SER A 31 -8.19 3.97 -8.04
C SER A 31 -6.86 4.58 -7.57
N GLY A 32 -6.89 5.80 -7.01
CA GLY A 32 -5.70 6.44 -6.44
C GLY A 32 -5.12 5.68 -5.24
N GLY A 33 -5.98 5.08 -4.40
CA GLY A 33 -5.57 4.28 -3.25
C GLY A 33 -4.98 2.93 -3.70
N ILE A 34 -5.55 2.33 -4.75
CA ILE A 34 -5.00 1.09 -5.34
C ILE A 34 -3.58 1.33 -5.85
N VAL A 35 -3.38 2.37 -6.66
CA VAL A 35 -2.07 2.70 -7.24
C VAL A 35 -1.05 3.05 -6.14
N SER A 36 -1.45 3.85 -5.16
CA SER A 36 -0.57 4.25 -4.04
C SER A 36 -0.18 3.05 -3.17
N GLY A 37 -1.11 2.14 -2.87
CA GLY A 37 -0.84 0.92 -2.11
C GLY A 37 0.10 -0.04 -2.85
N LEU A 38 -0.11 -0.23 -4.16
CA LEU A 38 0.79 -1.04 -4.99
C LEU A 38 2.18 -0.41 -5.10
N ALA A 39 2.27 0.90 -5.29
CA ALA A 39 3.55 1.61 -5.32
C ALA A 39 4.33 1.45 -4.00
N LEU A 40 3.62 1.53 -2.86
CA LEU A 40 4.19 1.29 -1.54
C LEU A 40 4.66 -0.16 -1.36
N ALA A 41 3.90 -1.14 -1.88
CA ALA A 41 4.32 -2.53 -1.89
C ALA A 41 5.60 -2.75 -2.71
N ILE A 42 5.62 -2.23 -3.94
CA ILE A 42 6.75 -2.37 -4.86
C ILE A 42 8.02 -1.73 -4.28
N ILE A 43 7.94 -0.49 -3.78
CA ILE A 43 9.14 0.22 -3.31
C ILE A 43 9.75 -0.39 -2.04
N SER A 44 8.92 -1.09 -1.27
CA SER A 44 9.32 -1.86 -0.11
C SER A 44 10.06 -3.13 -0.46
N HIS A 45 10.10 -3.54 -1.74
CA HIS A 45 10.72 -4.78 -2.15
C HIS A 45 12.25 -4.77 -1.89
N PRO A 46 12.79 -5.75 -1.15
CA PRO A 46 14.16 -5.72 -0.65
C PRO A 46 15.22 -5.81 -1.77
N ARG A 47 14.88 -6.38 -2.93
CA ARG A 47 15.79 -6.44 -4.09
C ARG A 47 15.92 -5.16 -4.90
N ILE A 48 15.09 -4.15 -4.65
CA ILE A 48 15.21 -2.90 -5.41
C ILE A 48 16.38 -2.09 -4.85
N PRO A 49 17.36 -1.67 -5.66
CA PRO A 49 18.56 -0.98 -5.19
C PRO A 49 18.33 0.52 -4.95
N PHE A 50 17.25 0.89 -4.24
CA PHE A 50 17.06 2.27 -3.82
C PHE A 50 17.96 2.60 -2.63
N LYS A 51 18.59 3.79 -2.66
CA LYS A 51 19.22 4.36 -1.47
C LYS A 51 18.16 4.50 -0.38
N THR A 52 18.51 4.16 0.86
CA THR A 52 17.59 4.16 2.01
C THR A 52 16.80 5.46 2.13
N LEU A 53 17.46 6.61 1.94
CA LEU A 53 16.81 7.92 2.01
C LEU A 53 15.73 8.10 0.94
N THR A 54 16.03 7.73 -0.29
CA THR A 54 15.09 7.84 -1.42
C THR A 54 13.91 6.88 -1.23
N ARG A 55 14.15 5.66 -0.74
CA ARG A 55 13.09 4.71 -0.41
C ARG A 55 12.15 5.26 0.66
N VAL A 56 12.68 5.78 1.76
CA VAL A 56 11.87 6.36 2.85
C VAL A 56 11.06 7.55 2.36
N PHE A 57 11.68 8.43 1.56
CA PHE A 57 10.97 9.57 0.95
C PHE A 57 9.75 9.12 0.14
N PHE A 58 9.93 8.17 -0.77
CA PHE A 58 8.81 7.67 -1.57
C PHE A 58 7.79 6.87 -0.75
N MET A 59 8.20 6.11 0.27
CA MET A 59 7.27 5.44 1.18
C MET A 59 6.35 6.45 1.85
N VAL A 60 6.89 7.54 2.40
CA VAL A 60 6.10 8.60 3.03
C VAL A 60 5.19 9.27 2.01
N LEU A 61 5.72 9.59 0.82
CA LEU A 61 4.94 10.19 -0.25
C LEU A 61 3.74 9.33 -0.66
N PHE A 62 3.95 8.04 -0.93
CA PHE A 62 2.87 7.13 -1.32
C PHE A 62 1.89 6.86 -0.18
N MET A 63 2.35 6.89 1.07
CA MET A 63 1.45 6.79 2.22
C MET A 63 0.53 8.02 2.32
N ILE A 64 1.06 9.23 2.09
CA ILE A 64 0.25 10.45 2.03
C ILE A 64 -0.75 10.35 0.88
N LEU A 65 -0.29 10.05 -0.33
CA LEU A 65 -1.17 9.88 -1.49
C LEU A 65 -2.25 8.82 -1.26
N TYR A 66 -1.92 7.73 -0.58
CA TYR A 66 -2.88 6.69 -0.23
C TYR A 66 -3.99 7.24 0.66
N VAL A 67 -3.67 7.99 1.73
CA VAL A 67 -4.67 8.58 2.64
C VAL A 67 -5.57 9.58 1.91
N PHE A 68 -5.00 10.44 1.08
CA PHE A 68 -5.75 11.44 0.32
C PHE A 68 -6.57 10.86 -0.85
N ALA A 69 -6.32 9.61 -1.22
CA ALA A 69 -7.09 8.96 -2.29
C ALA A 69 -8.41 8.34 -1.79
N PHE A 70 -8.65 8.29 -0.48
CA PHE A 70 -9.91 7.79 0.04
C PHE A 70 -11.05 8.80 -0.20
N PRO A 71 -12.22 8.32 -0.66
CA PRO A 71 -13.38 9.18 -0.81
C PRO A 71 -13.90 9.67 0.55
N GLU A 72 -14.57 10.81 0.53
CA GLU A 72 -15.16 11.41 1.73
C GLU A 72 -16.15 10.46 2.42
N PRO A 73 -16.31 10.54 3.76
CA PRO A 73 -17.16 9.62 4.53
C PRO A 73 -18.61 9.54 4.02
N GLU A 74 -19.15 10.66 3.53
CA GLU A 74 -20.52 10.73 2.98
C GLU A 74 -20.67 9.85 1.73
N VAL A 75 -19.65 9.83 0.86
CA VAL A 75 -19.63 9.01 -0.36
C VAL A 75 -19.56 7.53 0.01
N VAL A 76 -18.73 7.19 1.00
CA VAL A 76 -18.61 5.82 1.50
C VAL A 76 -19.95 5.34 2.09
N ARG A 77 -20.64 6.17 2.87
CA ARG A 77 -21.96 5.83 3.42
C ARG A 77 -23.00 5.61 2.32
N ALA A 78 -23.00 6.44 1.28
CA ALA A 78 -23.88 6.27 0.13
C ALA A 78 -23.62 4.95 -0.60
N LEU A 79 -22.34 4.61 -0.86
CA LEU A 79 -21.95 3.33 -1.48
C LEU A 79 -22.35 2.12 -0.62
N MET A 80 -22.28 2.22 0.70
CA MET A 80 -22.75 1.14 1.59
C MET A 80 -24.27 1.01 1.61
N ALA A 81 -25.00 2.13 1.56
CA ALA A 81 -26.47 2.12 1.53
C ALA A 81 -27.04 1.62 0.20
N GLU A 82 -26.33 1.82 -0.91
CA GLU A 82 -26.72 1.31 -2.23
C GLU A 82 -26.53 -0.21 -2.37
N ASN A 83 -25.61 -0.81 -1.61
CA ASN A 83 -25.32 -2.26 -1.64
C ASN A 83 -26.07 -3.08 -0.58
N GLN A 84 -27.06 -2.50 0.11
CA GLN A 84 -27.98 -3.19 1.03
C GLN A 84 -29.33 -3.45 0.37
#